data_AF-A0A2N6CSH1-F1
#
_entry.id   AF-A0A2N6CSH1-F1
#
_cell.length_a   1.000
_cell.length_b   1.000
_cell.length_c   1.000
_cell.angle_alpha   90.00
_cell.angle_beta   90.00
_cell.angle_gamma   90.00
#
_symmetry.space_group_name_H-M   'P 1'
#
loop_
_entity.id
_entity.type
_entity.pdbx_description
1 polymer ?
#
loop_
_entity_poly.entity_id
_entity_poly.type
_entity_poly.pdbx_seq_one_letter_code
_entity_poly.pdbx_strand_id
1 'polypeptide(L)'
;MQRLNSLQKDFIVESLNKVMHDRGHDQKDVASLIGIDQGRVCKILKNKFSGLNDTILKVCNYANIDPRIIPGLKFTDAHLAKFASQFVESWGGSEKECQAVVDMLTAVRDIALEHSRLGKKAK
;
A
#
# COMPACT_ATOMS: atom_id res chain seq x y z
N MET A 1 16.67 -14.44 -1.86
CA MET A 1 15.58 -13.84 -2.67
C MET A 1 14.27 -14.47 -2.24
N GLN A 2 13.36 -13.71 -1.63
CA GLN A 2 12.07 -14.24 -1.15
C GLN A 2 11.12 -14.45 -2.34
N ARG A 3 10.47 -15.62 -2.43
CA ARG A 3 9.43 -15.87 -3.44
C ARG A 3 8.13 -15.18 -3.04
N LEU A 4 7.42 -14.63 -4.03
CA LEU A 4 6.10 -14.02 -3.83
C LEU A 4 5.02 -14.99 -4.30
N ASN A 5 3.97 -15.17 -3.50
CA ASN A 5 2.80 -15.93 -3.91
C ASN A 5 1.93 -15.12 -4.90
N SER A 6 0.91 -15.75 -5.49
CA SER A 6 0.02 -15.09 -6.46
C SER A 6 -0.66 -13.85 -5.88
N LEU A 7 -1.22 -13.95 -4.66
CA LEU A 7 -1.91 -12.84 -3.99
C LEU A 7 -1.01 -11.62 -3.79
N GLN A 8 0.24 -11.83 -3.36
CA GLN A 8 1.20 -10.74 -3.20
C GLN A 8 1.55 -10.09 -4.53
N LYS A 9 1.67 -10.90 -5.60
CA LYS A 9 1.99 -10.37 -6.91
C LYS A 9 0.83 -9.55 -7.48
N ASP A 10 -0.40 -10.06 -7.37
CA ASP A 10 -1.60 -9.37 -7.81
C ASP A 10 -1.78 -8.05 -7.04
N PHE A 11 -1.55 -8.06 -5.72
CA PHE A 11 -1.55 -6.86 -4.89
C PHE A 11 -0.60 -5.77 -5.38
N ILE A 12 0.64 -6.15 -5.69
CA ILE A 12 1.67 -5.22 -6.17
C ILE A 12 1.24 -4.62 -7.51
N VAL A 13 0.72 -5.46 -8.41
CA VAL A 13 0.29 -5.02 -9.75
C VAL A 13 -0.93 -4.10 -9.67
N GLU A 14 -1.94 -4.44 -8.86
CA GLU A 14 -3.12 -3.60 -8.66
C GLU A 14 -2.77 -2.27 -8.02
N SER A 15 -1.91 -2.28 -6.99
CA SER A 15 -1.46 -1.06 -6.32
C SER A 15 -0.66 -0.16 -7.25
N LEU A 16 0.23 -0.75 -8.07
CA LEU A 16 0.97 -0.01 -9.08
C LEU A 16 0.02 0.62 -10.12
N ASN A 17 -0.91 -0.16 -10.68
CA ASN A 17 -1.90 0.34 -11.64
C ASN A 17 -2.74 1.49 -11.07
N LYS A 18 -3.20 1.34 -9.82
CA LYS A 18 -3.97 2.37 -9.13
C LYS A 18 -3.17 3.65 -8.99
N VAL A 19 -1.93 3.58 -8.49
CA VAL A 19 -1.08 4.77 -8.30
C VAL A 19 -0.71 5.41 -9.65
N MET A 20 -0.49 4.62 -10.71
CA MET A 20 -0.29 5.13 -12.06
C MET A 20 -1.50 5.92 -12.55
N HIS A 21 -2.69 5.35 -12.42
CA HIS A 21 -3.94 5.99 -12.81
C HIS A 21 -4.20 7.27 -12.01
N ASP A 22 -4.09 7.20 -10.68
CA ASP A 22 -4.38 8.33 -9.77
C ASP A 22 -3.40 9.50 -9.97
N ARG A 23 -2.18 9.23 -10.43
CA ARG A 23 -1.16 10.25 -10.73
C ARG A 23 -1.08 10.63 -12.20
N GLY A 24 -1.86 9.99 -13.08
CA GLY A 24 -1.77 10.20 -14.53
C GLY A 24 -0.41 9.82 -15.13
N HIS A 25 0.32 8.89 -14.52
CA HIS A 25 1.64 8.45 -14.97
C HIS A 25 1.53 7.23 -15.89
N ASP A 26 2.27 7.26 -17.00
CA ASP A 26 2.43 6.09 -17.86
C ASP A 26 3.61 5.19 -17.42
N GLN A 27 3.85 4.10 -18.15
CA GLN A 27 4.93 3.17 -17.81
C GLN A 27 6.33 3.80 -17.91
N LYS A 28 6.50 4.75 -18.83
CA LYS A 28 7.77 5.45 -19.06
C LYS A 28 8.02 6.45 -17.93
N ASP A 29 6.99 7.14 -17.47
CA ASP A 29 7.06 8.04 -16.31
C ASP A 29 7.49 7.26 -15.05
N VAL A 30 6.81 6.15 -14.76
CA VAL A 30 7.15 5.29 -13.62
C VAL A 30 8.59 4.79 -13.73
N ALA A 31 8.99 4.29 -14.90
CA ALA A 31 10.35 3.81 -15.15
C ALA A 31 11.41 4.88 -14.85
N SER A 32 11.16 6.12 -15.29
CA SER A 32 12.03 7.27 -15.02
C SER A 32 12.07 7.62 -13.53
N LEU A 33 10.92 7.72 -12.87
CA LEU A 33 10.79 8.11 -11.46
C LEU A 33 11.49 7.14 -10.51
N ILE A 34 11.43 5.84 -10.78
CA ILE A 34 12.03 4.81 -9.91
C ILE A 34 13.41 4.33 -10.38
N GLY A 35 13.87 4.82 -11.53
CA GLY A 35 15.16 4.46 -12.13
C GLY A 35 15.24 2.97 -12.47
N ILE A 36 14.28 2.46 -13.24
CA ILE A 36 14.32 1.12 -13.86
C ILE A 36 13.95 1.20 -15.34
N ASP A 37 14.24 0.15 -16.10
CA ASP A 37 13.83 0.05 -17.50
C ASP A 37 12.30 -0.09 -17.67
N GLN A 38 11.72 0.57 -18.68
CA GLN A 38 10.29 0.50 -19.00
C GLN A 38 9.84 -0.95 -19.27
N GLY A 39 10.68 -1.76 -19.92
CA GLY A 39 10.42 -3.18 -20.13
C GLY A 39 10.26 -3.97 -18.83
N ARG A 40 10.95 -3.55 -17.75
CA ARG A 40 10.74 -4.13 -16.41
C ARG A 40 9.37 -3.74 -15.84
N VAL A 41 8.96 -2.47 -15.96
CA VAL A 41 7.60 -2.03 -15.56
C VAL A 41 6.54 -2.85 -16.31
N CYS A 42 6.68 -3.01 -17.63
CA CYS A 42 5.76 -3.81 -18.44
C CYS A 42 5.70 -5.28 -18.00
N LYS A 43 6.85 -5.91 -17.69
CA LYS A 43 6.88 -7.28 -17.16
C LYS A 43 6.17 -7.39 -15.81
N ILE A 44 6.35 -6.41 -14.92
CA ILE A 44 5.68 -6.37 -13.62
C ILE A 44 4.17 -6.27 -13.80
N LEU A 45 3.69 -5.31 -14.61
CA LEU A 45 2.27 -5.14 -14.91
C LEU A 45 1.62 -6.39 -15.54
N LYS A 46 2.39 -7.17 -16.30
CA LYS A 46 1.97 -8.47 -16.86
C LYS A 46 2.16 -9.65 -15.90
N ASN A 47 2.43 -9.38 -14.63
CA ASN A 47 2.63 -10.36 -13.58
C ASN A 47 3.82 -11.33 -13.81
N LYS A 48 4.80 -10.93 -14.64
CA LYS A 48 5.97 -11.72 -15.06
C LYS A 48 7.20 -11.47 -14.16
N PHE A 49 7.05 -11.72 -12.86
CA PHE A 49 8.12 -11.69 -11.87
C PHE A 49 7.90 -12.80 -10.83
N SER A 50 8.97 -13.26 -10.16
CA SER A 50 8.92 -14.45 -9.29
C SER A 50 9.15 -14.17 -7.81
N GLY A 51 9.80 -13.06 -7.47
CA GLY A 51 10.22 -12.81 -6.10
C GLY A 51 10.61 -11.37 -5.84
N LEU A 52 10.86 -11.12 -4.55
CA LEU A 52 11.32 -9.85 -4.02
C LEU A 52 12.77 -9.60 -4.45
N ASN A 53 12.96 -8.54 -5.22
CA ASN A 53 14.27 -8.02 -5.63
C ASN A 53 14.21 -6.49 -5.66
N ASP A 54 15.35 -5.83 -5.90
CA ASP A 54 15.46 -4.37 -5.90
C ASP A 54 14.47 -3.68 -6.84
N THR A 55 14.13 -4.30 -7.97
CA THR A 55 13.14 -3.74 -8.91
C THR A 55 11.74 -3.77 -8.29
N ILE A 56 11.35 -4.87 -7.66
CA ILE A 56 10.05 -4.97 -6.97
C ILE A 56 10.01 -4.04 -5.76
N LEU A 57 11.10 -3.92 -5.00
CA LEU A 57 11.18 -2.99 -3.86
C LEU A 57 10.99 -1.54 -4.28
N LYS A 58 11.64 -1.11 -5.38
CA LYS A 58 11.45 0.23 -5.96
C LYS A 58 10.00 0.49 -6.35
N VAL A 59 9.34 -0.48 -6.97
CA VAL A 59 7.92 -0.39 -7.34
C VAL A 59 7.03 -0.29 -6.10
N CYS A 60 7.31 -1.09 -5.07
CA CYS A 60 6.56 -1.07 -3.83
C CYS A 60 6.70 0.27 -3.10
N ASN A 61 7.91 0.82 -3.04
CA ASN A 61 8.16 2.15 -2.47
C ASN A 61 7.41 3.24 -3.25
N TYR A 62 7.42 3.19 -4.58
CA TYR A 62 6.67 4.13 -5.42
C TYR A 62 5.15 4.06 -5.20
N ALA A 63 4.62 2.84 -5.04
CA ALA A 63 3.21 2.59 -4.74
C ALA A 63 2.85 2.75 -3.26
N ASN A 64 3.84 3.04 -2.40
CA ASN A 64 3.71 3.12 -0.94
C ASN A 64 3.04 1.87 -0.32
N ILE A 65 3.52 0.69 -0.71
CA ILE A 65 3.05 -0.60 -0.19
C ILE A 65 4.20 -1.42 0.41
N ASP A 66 3.87 -2.26 1.40
CA ASP A 66 4.79 -3.29 1.87
C ASP A 66 4.49 -4.62 1.14
N PRO A 67 5.42 -5.15 0.33
CA PRO A 67 5.23 -6.39 -0.42
C PRO A 67 5.09 -7.64 0.45
N ARG A 68 5.38 -7.54 1.75
CA ARG A 68 5.18 -8.61 2.74
C ARG A 68 3.73 -8.68 3.21
N ILE A 69 2.95 -7.62 3.02
CA ILE A 69 1.52 -7.61 3.32
C ILE A 69 0.80 -8.43 2.24
N ILE A 70 0.01 -9.40 2.69
CA ILE A 70 -0.91 -10.13 1.83
C ILE A 70 -2.27 -9.44 1.98
N PRO A 71 -2.80 -8.76 0.96
CA PRO A 71 -4.14 -8.16 1.07
C PRO A 71 -5.17 -9.26 1.34
N GLY A 72 -6.08 -8.99 2.25
CA GLY A 72 -7.08 -9.97 2.72
C GLY A 72 -6.67 -10.74 3.97
N LEU A 73 -5.42 -10.60 4.46
CA LEU A 73 -5.10 -10.98 5.83
C LEU A 73 -5.78 -9.99 6.78
N LYS A 74 -6.99 -10.33 7.21
CA LYS A 74 -7.62 -9.66 8.34
C LYS A 74 -6.66 -9.77 9.51
N PHE A 75 -6.35 -8.65 10.16
CA PHE A 75 -5.72 -8.71 11.47
C PHE A 75 -6.62 -9.58 12.34
N THR A 76 -6.08 -10.68 12.84
CA THR A 76 -6.75 -11.44 13.87
C THR A 76 -6.78 -10.59 15.14
N ASP A 77 -7.71 -10.87 16.03
CA ASP A 77 -7.78 -10.18 17.32
C ASP A 77 -6.44 -10.27 18.09
N ALA A 78 -5.69 -11.37 17.90
CA ALA A 78 -4.36 -11.54 18.46
C ALA A 78 -3.32 -10.56 17.88
N HIS A 79 -3.37 -10.26 16.58
CA HIS A 79 -2.50 -9.25 15.97
C HIS A 79 -2.85 -7.85 16.45
N LEU A 80 -4.14 -7.54 16.59
CA LEU A 80 -4.62 -6.26 17.14
C LEU A 80 -4.21 -6.08 18.60
N ALA A 81 -4.36 -7.12 19.42
CA ALA A 81 -3.95 -7.11 20.82
C ALA A 81 -2.43 -6.90 20.97
N LYS A 82 -1.61 -7.56 20.13
CA LYS A 82 -0.17 -7.37 20.12
C LYS A 82 0.22 -5.93 19.74
N PHE A 83 -0.42 -5.37 18.71
CA PHE A 83 -0.19 -3.99 18.31
C PHE A 83 -0.59 -3.01 19.42
N ALA A 84 -1.77 -3.20 20.03
CA ALA A 84 -2.23 -2.38 21.14
C ALA A 84 -1.28 -2.42 22.33
N SER A 85 -0.76 -3.61 22.70
CA SER A 85 0.23 -3.75 23.77
C SER A 85 1.52 -2.98 23.45
N GLN A 86 2.06 -3.11 22.23
CA GLN A 86 3.28 -2.42 21.82
C GLN A 86 3.09 -0.90 21.73
N PHE A 87 1.90 -0.47 21.28
CA PHE A 87 1.54 0.94 21.27
C PHE A 87 1.50 1.48 22.70
N VAL A 88 0.81 0.82 23.63
CA VAL A 88 0.75 1.25 25.04
C VAL A 88 2.14 1.28 25.70
N GLU A 89 3.00 0.31 25.41
CA GLU A 89 4.38 0.26 25.94
C GLU A 89 5.26 1.41 25.43
N SER A 90 5.05 1.86 24.19
CA SER A 90 5.84 2.92 23.56
C SER A 90 5.20 4.31 23.66
N TRP A 91 3.90 4.35 23.93
CA TRP A 91 3.10 5.57 24.04
C TRP A 91 3.13 6.08 25.48
N GLY A 92 3.91 7.12 25.72
CA GLY A 92 3.92 7.83 27.00
C GLY A 92 2.79 8.86 27.18
N GLY A 93 1.83 8.91 26.25
CA GLY A 93 0.74 9.89 26.26
C GLY A 93 -0.47 9.45 27.08
N SER A 94 -1.33 10.42 27.39
CA SER A 94 -2.59 10.22 28.09
C SER A 94 -3.67 9.57 27.21
N GLU A 95 -4.72 9.05 27.85
CA GLU A 95 -5.91 8.52 27.18
C GLU A 95 -6.57 9.56 26.26
N LYS A 96 -6.58 10.85 26.67
CA LYS A 96 -7.13 11.95 25.86
C LYS A 96 -6.33 12.17 24.57
N GLU A 97 -5.01 12.05 24.62
CA GLU A 97 -4.15 12.20 23.45
C GLU A 97 -4.28 11.01 22.50
N CYS A 98 -4.46 9.79 23.05
CA CYS A 98 -4.78 8.62 22.24
C CYS A 98 -6.11 8.80 21.51
N GLN A 99 -7.15 9.28 22.21
CA GLN A 99 -8.46 9.56 21.60
C GLN A 99 -8.35 10.60 20.49
N ALA A 100 -7.57 11.67 20.68
CA ALA A 100 -7.34 12.67 19.63
C ALA A 100 -6.68 12.08 18.37
N VAL A 101 -5.74 11.13 18.53
CA VAL A 101 -5.13 10.41 17.40
C VAL A 101 -6.16 9.53 16.69
N VAL A 102 -6.98 8.80 17.44
CA VAL A 102 -8.06 7.96 16.88
C VAL A 102 -9.07 8.81 16.10
N ASP A 103 -9.47 9.96 16.65
CA ASP A 103 -10.41 10.89 16.02
C ASP A 103 -9.82 11.45 14.72
N MET A 104 -8.53 11.84 14.74
CA MET A 104 -7.82 12.30 13.54
C MET A 104 -7.78 11.22 12.45
N LEU A 105 -7.39 9.98 12.80
CA LEU A 105 -7.33 8.88 11.84
C LEU A 105 -8.71 8.53 11.27
N THR A 106 -9.75 8.63 12.10
CA THR A 106 -11.14 8.40 11.69
C THR A 106 -11.60 9.47 10.71
N ALA A 107 -11.34 10.75 11.00
CA ALA A 107 -11.67 11.85 10.09
C ALA A 107 -10.96 11.71 8.74
N VAL A 108 -9.67 11.35 8.75
CA VAL A 108 -8.89 11.11 7.51
C VAL A 108 -9.48 9.97 6.69
N ARG A 109 -9.87 8.86 7.34
CA ARG A 109 -10.53 7.73 6.67
C ARG A 109 -11.84 8.17 6.03
N ASP A 110 -12.66 8.91 6.75
CA ASP A 110 -13.99 9.30 6.29
C ASP A 110 -13.89 10.26 5.09
N ILE A 111 -12.95 11.21 5.12
CA ILE A 111 -12.60 12.06 3.96
C ILE A 111 -12.19 11.19 2.76
N ALA A 112 -11.28 10.23 2.96
CA ALA A 112 -10.82 9.36 1.87
C ALA A 112 -11.97 8.52 1.25
N LEU A 113 -12.92 8.07 2.07
CA LEU A 113 -14.11 7.34 1.62
C LEU A 113 -15.08 8.25 0.85
N GLU A 114 -15.27 9.50 1.26
CA GLU A 114 -16.09 10.47 0.55
C GLU A 114 -15.51 10.82 -0.82
N HIS A 115 -14.21 11.12 -0.90
CA HIS A 115 -13.53 11.34 -2.18
C HIS A 115 -13.66 10.14 -3.13
N SER A 116 -13.54 8.92 -2.60
CA SER A 116 -13.72 7.68 -3.38
C SER A 116 -15.16 7.47 -3.87
N ARG A 117 -16.16 7.99 -3.16
CA ARG A 117 -17.59 7.93 -3.55
C ARG A 117 -17.93 8.97 -4.61
N LEU A 118 -17.38 10.18 -4.50
CA LEU A 118 -17.61 11.26 -5.47
C LEU A 118 -17.01 10.94 -6.85
N GLY A 119 -15.83 10.32 -6.90
CA GLY A 119 -15.22 9.85 -8.15
C GLY A 119 -16.02 8.75 -8.88
N LYS A 120 -16.94 8.04 -8.20
CA LYS A 120 -17.81 7.03 -8.82
C LYS A 120 -19.12 7.57 -9.36
N LYS A 121 -19.54 8.78 -8.96
CA LYS A 121 -20.80 9.40 -9.43
C LYS A 121 -20.65 10.23 -10.71
N ALA A 122 -19.42 10.45 -11.18
CA ALA A 122 -19.14 11.11 -12.46
C ALA A 122 -18.95 10.06 -13.57
N LYS A 123 -20.00 9.29 -13.89
CA LYS A 123 -20.14 8.51 -15.12
C LYS A 123 -21.60 8.43 -15.52
#